data_AF-A0A7R9RWM6-F1
#
_entry.id   AF-A0A7R9RWM6-F1
#
_cell.length_a   1.000
_cell.length_b   1.000
_cell.length_c   1.000
_cell.angle_alpha   90.00
_cell.angle_beta   90.00
_cell.angle_gamma   90.00
#
_symmetry.space_group_name_H-M   'P 1'
#
loop_
_entity.id
_entity.type
_entity.pdbx_description
1 polymer ?
#
loop_
_entity_poly.entity_id
_entity_poly.type
_entity_poly.pdbx_seq_one_letter_code
_entity_poly.pdbx_strand_id
1 'polypeptide(L)'
;FVTFRIVGNNEDKFVTFRIVGNNEDKFVTFRIVGNNKDKFVTVRIVEINKDKFVTVRIFGNNKDKFVTVRIVGNNKDKFVTVRIVGNNKEKFVTVRIVGNNKDKFVIIRIVGNNKDKFVTVRIVGNN
;
A
#
# COMPACT_ATOMS: atom_id res chain seq x y z
N PHE A 1 23.00 9.55 -5.94
CA PHE A 1 22.52 8.99 -4.67
C PHE A 1 22.23 10.17 -3.77
N VAL A 2 21.06 10.23 -3.14
CA VAL A 2 20.64 11.36 -2.31
C VAL A 2 20.29 10.84 -0.92
N THR A 3 21.02 11.28 0.09
CA THR A 3 20.77 10.83 1.46
C THR A 3 19.49 11.47 2.01
N PHE A 4 19.30 12.76 1.79
CA PHE A 4 18.18 13.49 2.37
C PHE A 4 17.69 14.59 1.44
N ARG A 5 16.36 14.73 1.33
CA ARG A 5 15.73 15.87 0.66
C ARG A 5 14.44 16.25 1.35
N ILE A 6 14.33 17.52 1.73
CA ILE A 6 13.12 18.05 2.38
C ILE A 6 12.03 18.25 1.32
N VAL A 7 12.32 19.02 0.27
CA VAL A 7 11.39 19.29 -0.83
C VAL A 7 12.10 19.10 -2.17
N GLY A 8 11.41 18.57 -3.17
CA GLY A 8 11.86 18.63 -4.56
C GLY A 8 10.98 17.88 -5.54
N ASN A 9 11.16 18.25 -6.82
CA ASN A 9 10.59 17.57 -7.97
C ASN A 9 11.75 17.20 -8.92
N ASN A 10 12.25 15.98 -8.77
CA ASN A 10 13.44 15.47 -9.43
C ASN A 10 13.28 13.97 -9.72
N GLU A 11 14.19 13.44 -10.51
CA GLU A 11 14.32 11.99 -10.72
C GLU A 11 15.66 11.51 -10.17
N ASP A 12 15.62 10.74 -9.08
CA ASP A 12 16.83 10.15 -8.51
C ASP A 12 16.84 8.63 -8.69
N LYS A 13 18.04 8.08 -8.88
CA LYS A 13 18.23 6.62 -8.83
C LYS A 13 17.99 6.07 -7.42
N PHE A 14 18.45 6.78 -6.39
CA PHE A 14 18.39 6.32 -4.99
C PHE A 14 18.23 7.50 -4.05
N VAL A 15 17.23 7.39 -3.16
CA VAL A 15 16.93 8.37 -2.12
C VAL A 15 16.74 7.65 -0.79
N THR A 16 17.48 8.03 0.25
CA THR A 16 17.25 7.44 1.58
C THR A 16 16.01 8.06 2.23
N PHE A 17 15.95 9.39 2.33
CA PHE A 17 14.82 10.10 2.93
C PHE A 17 14.29 11.23 2.05
N ARG A 18 12.97 11.26 1.88
CA ARG A 18 12.26 12.42 1.31
C ARG A 18 11.04 12.80 2.14
N ILE A 19 10.90 14.09 2.45
CA ILE A 19 9.74 14.57 3.20
C ILE A 19 8.58 14.88 2.24
N VAL A 20 8.77 15.80 1.29
CA VAL A 20 7.73 16.22 0.34
C VAL A 20 8.25 16.16 -1.10
N GLY A 21 7.42 15.70 -2.03
CA GLY A 21 7.67 15.92 -3.46
C GLY A 21 6.76 15.17 -4.41
N ASN A 22 6.88 15.53 -5.69
CA ASN A 22 6.34 14.81 -6.83
C ASN A 22 7.53 14.39 -7.70
N ASN A 23 7.76 13.09 -7.88
CA ASN A 23 9.02 12.53 -8.37
C ASN A 23 8.79 11.14 -9.00
N GLU A 24 9.76 10.70 -9.79
CA GLU A 24 9.86 9.33 -10.30
C GLU A 24 11.24 8.74 -9.95
N ASP A 25 11.38 8.21 -8.73
CA ASP A 25 12.62 7.59 -8.27
C ASP A 25 12.63 6.09 -8.52
N LYS A 26 13.82 5.50 -8.70
CA LYS A 26 13.91 4.03 -8.74
C LYS A 26 13.75 3.40 -7.36
N PHE A 27 14.41 3.94 -6.34
CA PHE A 27 14.42 3.40 -4.98
C PHE A 27 14.33 4.52 -3.95
N VAL A 28 13.41 4.34 -2.99
CA VAL A 28 13.24 5.25 -1.86
C VAL A 28 13.14 4.44 -0.58
N THR A 29 13.95 4.76 0.43
CA THR A 29 13.81 4.06 1.72
C THR A 29 12.62 4.61 2.50
N PHE A 30 12.57 5.92 2.71
CA PHE A 30 11.49 6.58 3.44
C PHE A 30 10.91 7.76 2.66
N ARG A 31 9.58 7.78 2.57
CA ARG A 31 8.86 8.97 2.13
C ARG A 31 7.68 9.32 3.03
N ILE A 32 7.52 10.61 3.32
CA ILE A 32 6.43 11.08 4.18
C ILE A 32 5.22 11.49 3.33
N VAL A 33 5.37 12.46 2.43
CA VAL A 33 4.26 13.03 1.63
C VAL A 33 4.63 13.16 0.15
N GLY A 34 3.66 12.91 -0.73
CA GLY A 34 3.83 13.16 -2.15
C GLY A 34 2.83 12.46 -3.07
N ASN A 35 2.96 12.78 -4.35
CA ASN A 35 2.32 12.07 -5.45
C ASN A 35 3.39 11.63 -6.42
N ASN A 36 3.61 10.33 -6.55
CA ASN A 36 4.86 9.81 -7.12
C ASN A 36 4.66 8.51 -7.90
N LYS A 37 5.66 8.13 -8.70
CA LYS A 37 5.74 6.81 -9.32
C LYS A 37 7.12 6.20 -9.11
N ASP A 38 7.29 5.48 -8.02
CA ASP A 38 8.56 4.83 -7.74
C ASP A 38 8.50 3.33 -8.04
N LYS A 39 9.65 2.73 -8.36
CA LYS A 39 9.69 1.26 -8.53
C LYS A 39 9.61 0.55 -7.18
N PHE A 40 10.38 1.00 -6.19
CA PHE A 40 10.47 0.37 -4.88
C PHE A 40 10.50 1.41 -3.78
N VAL A 41 9.63 1.23 -2.78
CA VAL A 41 9.67 2.02 -1.55
C VAL A 41 9.57 1.16 -0.30
N THR A 42 10.46 1.38 0.66
CA THR A 42 10.40 0.62 1.92
C THR A 42 9.27 1.13 2.80
N VAL A 43 9.23 2.42 3.12
CA VAL A 43 8.20 3.00 3.99
C VAL A 43 7.58 4.24 3.37
N ARG A 44 6.24 4.30 3.39
CA ARG A 44 5.46 5.48 3.04
C ARG A 44 4.40 5.82 4.08
N ILE A 45 4.25 7.11 4.36
CA ILE A 45 3.33 7.59 5.39
C ILE A 45 2.01 8.11 4.82
N VAL A 46 1.99 9.14 3.96
CA VAL A 46 0.75 9.77 3.45
C VAL A 46 0.85 10.10 1.97
N GLU A 47 0.26 9.30 1.08
CA GLU A 47 0.36 9.56 -0.37
C GLU A 47 -0.83 9.13 -1.23
N ILE A 48 -0.90 9.74 -2.43
CA ILE A 48 -1.64 9.30 -3.62
C ILE A 48 -0.62 8.96 -4.70
N ASN A 49 -0.46 7.70 -5.11
CA ASN A 49 0.68 7.27 -5.90
C ASN A 49 0.44 5.94 -6.65
N LYS A 50 1.42 5.56 -7.47
CA LYS A 50 1.46 4.27 -8.18
C LYS A 50 2.86 3.66 -8.14
N ASP A 51 3.08 2.69 -7.26
CA ASP A 51 4.37 2.01 -7.16
C ASP A 51 4.31 0.56 -7.65
N LYS A 52 5.47 -0.03 -7.98
CA LYS A 52 5.50 -1.48 -8.21
C LYS A 52 5.51 -2.25 -6.89
N PHE A 53 6.36 -1.84 -5.95
CA PHE A 53 6.57 -2.53 -4.68
C PHE A 53 6.66 -1.56 -3.52
N VAL A 54 5.93 -1.87 -2.45
CA VAL A 54 5.94 -1.11 -1.20
C VAL A 54 6.01 -2.07 -0.03
N THR A 55 7.00 -1.91 0.86
CA THR A 55 7.06 -2.79 2.05
C THR A 55 6.02 -2.36 3.08
N VAL A 56 6.01 -1.08 3.48
CA VAL A 56 5.07 -0.55 4.47
C VAL A 56 4.40 0.71 3.95
N ARG A 57 3.07 0.73 4.05
CA ARG A 57 2.27 1.94 3.86
C ARG A 57 1.36 2.19 5.06
N ILE A 58 1.44 3.40 5.60
CA ILE A 58 0.65 3.80 6.76
C ILE A 58 -0.72 4.33 6.31
N PHE A 59 -0.76 5.37 5.46
CA PHE A 59 -1.98 5.94 4.90
C PHE A 59 -1.86 6.18 3.39
N GLY A 60 -2.97 6.06 2.66
CA GLY A 60 -3.02 6.50 1.26
C GLY A 60 -4.19 5.99 0.42
N ASN A 61 -4.25 6.51 -0.81
CA ASN A 61 -5.19 6.08 -1.86
C ASN A 61 -4.46 5.83 -3.18
N ASN A 62 -4.12 4.56 -3.42
CA ASN A 62 -3.05 4.20 -4.33
C ASN A 62 -3.37 2.99 -5.22
N LYS A 63 -2.49 2.76 -6.20
CA LYS A 63 -2.51 1.54 -7.03
C LYS A 63 -1.12 0.94 -7.15
N ASP A 64 -0.84 -0.09 -6.35
CA ASP A 64 0.42 -0.80 -6.42
C ASP A 64 0.27 -2.20 -6.97
N LYS A 65 1.38 -2.80 -7.43
CA LYS A 65 1.36 -4.24 -7.74
C LYS A 65 1.46 -5.07 -6.46
N PHE A 66 2.37 -4.72 -5.57
CA PHE A 66 2.65 -5.48 -4.35
C PHE A 66 2.84 -4.57 -3.15
N VAL A 67 2.17 -4.92 -2.05
CA VAL A 67 2.32 -4.27 -0.76
C VAL A 67 2.48 -5.33 0.32
N THR A 68 3.54 -5.26 1.12
CA THR A 68 3.70 -6.22 2.23
C THR A 68 2.74 -5.85 3.37
N VAL A 69 2.80 -4.62 3.87
CA VAL A 69 1.94 -4.16 4.96
C VAL A 69 1.24 -2.86 4.57
N ARG A 70 -0.08 -2.85 4.73
CA ARG A 70 -0.87 -1.62 4.72
C ARG A 70 -1.67 -1.46 5.99
N ILE A 71 -1.50 -0.31 6.64
CA ILE A 71 -2.19 0.02 7.89
C ILE A 71 -3.58 0.57 7.57
N VAL A 72 -3.68 1.67 6.81
CA VAL A 72 -4.96 2.30 6.44
C VAL A 72 -4.97 2.69 4.96
N GLY A 73 -6.09 2.49 4.28
CA GLY A 73 -6.32 3.16 3.00
C GLY A 73 -7.49 2.63 2.16
N ASN A 74 -7.71 3.31 1.04
CA ASN A 74 -8.66 2.94 -0.02
C ASN A 74 -7.95 2.84 -1.36
N ASN A 75 -7.84 1.65 -1.95
CA ASN A 75 -6.83 1.36 -2.95
C ASN A 75 -7.26 0.28 -3.94
N LYS A 76 -6.44 0.10 -4.99
CA LYS A 76 -6.54 -1.02 -5.92
C LYS A 76 -5.18 -1.65 -6.16
N ASP A 77 -4.84 -2.64 -5.35
CA ASP A 77 -3.60 -3.39 -5.51
C ASP A 77 -3.82 -4.77 -6.12
N LYS A 78 -2.77 -5.38 -6.68
CA LYS A 78 -2.87 -6.79 -7.07
C LYS A 78 -2.68 -7.70 -5.86
N PHE A 79 -1.66 -7.48 -5.06
CA PHE A 79 -1.30 -8.34 -3.93
C PHE A 79 -1.00 -7.51 -2.68
N VAL A 80 -1.62 -7.91 -1.56
CA VAL A 80 -1.33 -7.36 -0.24
C VAL A 80 -1.09 -8.51 0.74
N THR A 81 0.04 -8.53 1.44
CA THR A 81 0.26 -9.58 2.45
C THR A 81 -0.59 -9.29 3.68
N VAL A 82 -0.46 -8.10 4.29
CA VAL A 82 -1.22 -7.73 5.48
C VAL A 82 -1.93 -6.41 5.26
N ARG A 83 -3.24 -6.40 5.53
CA ARG A 83 -4.06 -5.19 5.57
C ARG A 83 -4.74 -5.08 6.93
N ILE A 84 -4.50 -3.96 7.62
CA ILE A 84 -5.08 -3.71 8.94
C ILE A 84 -6.47 -3.11 8.78
N VAL A 85 -6.62 -1.97 8.11
CA VAL A 85 -7.90 -1.29 7.89
C VAL A 85 -8.05 -0.83 6.44
N GLY A 86 -9.24 -0.98 5.86
CA GLY A 86 -9.57 -0.21 4.65
C GLY A 86 -10.82 -0.65 3.88
N ASN A 87 -11.10 0.12 2.83
CA ASN A 87 -12.11 -0.18 1.81
C ASN A 87 -11.48 -0.21 0.42
N ASN A 88 -11.38 -1.36 -0.21
CA ASN A 88 -10.48 -1.58 -1.34
C ASN A 88 -10.94 -2.66 -2.30
N LYS A 89 -10.19 -2.80 -3.40
CA LYS A 89 -10.32 -3.90 -4.36
C LYS A 89 -8.96 -4.52 -4.62
N GLU A 90 -8.70 -5.68 -4.04
CA GLU A 90 -7.48 -6.45 -4.29
C GLU A 90 -7.75 -7.72 -5.12
N LYS A 91 -6.73 -8.27 -5.79
CA LYS A 91 -6.84 -9.63 -6.32
C LYS A 91 -6.59 -10.66 -5.21
N PHE A 92 -5.53 -10.46 -4.43
CA PHE A 92 -5.11 -11.40 -3.39
C PHE A 92 -4.72 -10.65 -2.12
N VAL A 93 -5.24 -11.13 -0.99
CA VAL A 93 -4.83 -10.70 0.34
C VAL A 93 -4.50 -11.91 1.20
N THR A 94 -3.33 -11.94 1.86
CA THR A 94 -3.02 -13.02 2.80
C THR A 94 -3.81 -12.82 4.09
N VAL A 95 -3.68 -11.66 4.73
CA VAL A 95 -4.37 -11.34 5.99
C VAL A 95 -5.08 -10.00 5.91
N ARG A 96 -6.37 -10.00 6.24
CA ARG A 96 -7.16 -8.79 6.48
C ARG A 96 -7.70 -8.77 7.89
N ILE A 97 -7.43 -7.69 8.61
CA ILE A 97 -7.93 -7.48 9.98
C ILE A 97 -9.32 -6.83 9.94
N VAL A 98 -9.48 -5.64 9.37
CA VAL A 98 -10.76 -4.91 9.30
C VAL A 98 -11.00 -4.35 7.89
N GLY A 99 -12.23 -4.45 7.37
CA GLY A 99 -12.60 -3.62 6.23
C GLY A 99 -13.94 -3.92 5.54
N ASN A 100 -14.20 -3.15 4.48
CA ASN A 100 -15.28 -3.36 3.53
C ASN A 100 -14.73 -3.34 2.11
N ASN A 101 -14.56 -4.50 1.48
CA ASN A 101 -13.70 -4.69 0.31
C ASN A 101 -14.35 -5.61 -0.73
N LYS A 102 -13.73 -5.67 -1.92
CA LYS A 102 -14.09 -6.63 -2.97
C LYS A 102 -12.85 -7.30 -3.50
N ASP A 103 -12.56 -8.50 -3.01
CA ASP A 103 -11.38 -9.24 -3.43
C ASP A 103 -11.70 -10.51 -4.21
N LYS A 104 -10.71 -11.02 -4.95
CA LYS A 104 -10.84 -12.38 -5.50
C LYS A 104 -10.51 -13.44 -4.45
N PHE A 105 -9.40 -13.29 -3.75
CA PHE A 105 -8.92 -14.29 -2.80
C PHE A 105 -8.42 -13.65 -1.51
N VAL A 106 -8.87 -14.19 -0.37
CA VAL A 106 -8.35 -13.84 0.95
C VAL A 106 -8.03 -15.11 1.72
N ILE A 107 -6.84 -15.22 2.31
CA ILE A 107 -6.53 -16.40 3.13
C ILE A 107 -7.21 -16.25 4.50
N ILE A 108 -6.92 -15.17 5.22
CA ILE A 108 -7.46 -14.92 6.56
C ILE A 108 -8.20 -13.59 6.59
N ARG A 109 -9.44 -13.61 7.07
CA ARG A 109 -10.22 -12.42 7.39
C ARG A 109 -10.67 -12.44 8.84
N ILE A 110 -10.36 -11.38 9.58
CA ILE A 110 -10.75 -11.24 10.98
C ILE A 110 -12.12 -10.58 11.10
N VAL A 111 -12.29 -9.34 10.63
CA VAL A 111 -13.53 -8.55 10.73
C VAL A 111 -13.87 -7.88 9.39
N GLY A 112 -15.15 -7.92 8.99
CA GLY A 112 -15.65 -6.99 7.97
C GLY A 112 -16.70 -7.54 7.02
N ASN A 113 -17.40 -6.61 6.36
CA ASN A 113 -18.39 -6.89 5.31
C ASN A 113 -17.70 -6.79 3.94
N ASN A 114 -17.27 -7.91 3.36
CA ASN A 114 -16.55 -7.90 2.08
C ASN A 114 -17.12 -8.90 1.08
N LYS A 115 -17.18 -8.47 -0.19
CA LYS A 115 -17.63 -9.28 -1.33
C LYS A 115 -16.45 -10.00 -1.98
N ASP A 116 -15.97 -11.03 -1.30
CA ASP A 116 -14.81 -11.80 -1.77
C ASP A 116 -15.24 -13.11 -2.43
N LYS A 117 -14.60 -13.49 -3.54
CA LYS A 117 -14.95 -14.76 -4.21
C LYS A 117 -14.53 -15.98 -3.39
N PHE A 118 -13.36 -15.93 -2.77
CA PHE A 118 -12.83 -17.04 -1.97
C PHE A 118 -12.22 -16.52 -0.68
N VAL A 119 -12.56 -17.19 0.43
CA VAL A 119 -11.96 -16.95 1.74
C VAL A 119 -11.65 -18.29 2.41
N THR A 120 -10.40 -18.50 2.84
CA THR A 120 -10.02 -19.74 3.53
C THR A 120 -10.48 -19.73 4.99
N VAL A 121 -10.25 -18.63 5.72
CA VAL A 121 -10.63 -18.50 7.13
C VAL A 121 -11.36 -17.18 7.38
N ARG A 122 -12.51 -17.26 8.06
CA ARG A 122 -13.26 -16.10 8.60
C ARG A 122 -13.38 -16.25 10.11
N ILE A 123 -12.98 -15.23 10.87
CA ILE A 123 -13.09 -15.24 12.34
C ILE A 123 -14.41 -14.58 12.78
N VAL A 124 -14.68 -13.35 12.36
CA VAL A 124 -15.90 -12.61 12.68
C VAL A 124 -16.41 -11.87 11.43
N GLY A 125 -17.60 -12.18 10.93
CA GLY A 125 -18.14 -11.44 9.80
C GLY A 125 -19.57 -11.80 9.46
N ASN A 126 -20.36 -10.78 9.10
CA ASN A 126 -21.65 -10.98 8.45
C ASN A 126 -21.44 -11.17 6.93
N ASN A 127 -22.30 -12.01 6.34
CA ASN A 127 -22.30 -12.31 4.90
C ASN A 127 -22.58 -11.08 4.03
#